data_AF-A0A8J7WMQ4-F1
#
_entry.id   AF-A0A8J7WMQ4-F1
#
_cell.length_a   1.000
_cell.length_b   1.000
_cell.length_c   1.000
_cell.angle_alpha   90.00
_cell.angle_beta   90.00
_cell.angle_gamma   90.00
#
_symmetry.space_group_name_H-M   'P 1'
#
loop_
_entity.id
_entity.type
_entity.pdbx_description
1 polymer ?
#
loop_
_entity_poly.entity_id
_entity_poly.type
_entity_poly.pdbx_seq_one_letter_code
_entity_poly.pdbx_strand_id
1 'polypeptide(L)'
;MRSSWKGAISFGLVTVPVSIAPAVEEHNVSLHQVHAPDGGRVRMKRWCELEDREVPYREIARGFDADDEHTVVLTDEDLSALPVPTKKTIDVLAFVDERQIDPVYFAKPYYVAPEKAGAKPYALLRDAMRESGQVAVTKITLSTRESPAVLRVHDDVLVLQLMVWPDEVRTAEGIAPQEAGVRPQELAMAQSLIQTLSTDFPELAGQLRDDYQVALHDLVEAKLEGAPVPHEAPRAAAGDNVIDLMAVLERSVKAARGGRPAGADESAEPAARAAAGGEGEGSQGESGGAAPGAAKKAPANKGAAKKTAARTAPAKKSAAKKTSTTQTGAAGTNAVQKAPAKKAAAKGAARRRVS
;
A
#
# COMPACT_ATOMS: atom_id res chain seq x y z
N MET A 1 -6.22 14.99 -16.59
CA MET A 1 -5.97 13.63 -16.05
C MET A 1 -5.79 12.65 -17.20
N ARG A 2 -4.80 11.74 -17.13
CA ARG A 2 -4.68 10.61 -18.07
C ARG A 2 -5.51 9.45 -17.50
N SER A 3 -6.60 9.07 -18.17
CA SER A 3 -7.38 7.88 -17.79
C SER A 3 -6.52 6.63 -17.95
N SER A 4 -6.32 5.86 -16.89
CA SER A 4 -5.50 4.65 -16.91
C SER A 4 -6.27 3.44 -17.45
N TRP A 5 -7.60 3.45 -17.37
CA TRP A 5 -8.47 2.34 -17.77
C TRP A 5 -9.82 2.87 -18.28
N LYS A 6 -10.44 2.11 -19.19
CA LYS A 6 -11.74 2.40 -19.81
C LYS A 6 -12.58 1.13 -19.81
N GLY A 7 -13.88 1.26 -19.53
CA GLY A 7 -14.81 0.15 -19.41
C GLY A 7 -16.25 0.64 -19.24
N ALA A 8 -17.07 -0.14 -18.56
CA ALA A 8 -18.41 0.27 -18.18
C ALA A 8 -18.79 -0.17 -16.77
N ILE A 9 -19.65 0.60 -16.10
CA ILE A 9 -20.37 0.14 -14.91
C ILE A 9 -21.57 -0.69 -15.40
N SER A 10 -21.74 -1.89 -14.87
CA SER A 10 -22.87 -2.78 -15.13
C SER A 10 -23.65 -2.94 -13.83
N PHE A 11 -24.95 -2.62 -13.86
CA PHE A 11 -25.87 -2.94 -12.76
C PHE A 11 -27.21 -3.42 -13.31
N GLY A 12 -27.51 -4.71 -13.12
CA GLY A 12 -28.70 -5.36 -13.66
C GLY A 12 -28.79 -5.29 -15.19
N LEU A 13 -29.54 -4.31 -15.70
CA LEU A 13 -29.79 -4.08 -17.13
C LEU A 13 -29.17 -2.79 -17.67
N VAL A 14 -28.46 -2.02 -16.83
CA VAL A 14 -27.91 -0.71 -17.20
C VAL A 14 -26.40 -0.79 -17.34
N THR A 15 -25.90 -0.42 -18.52
CA THR A 15 -24.47 -0.31 -18.83
C THR A 15 -24.07 1.16 -19.01
N VAL A 16 -23.18 1.67 -18.16
CA VAL A 16 -22.72 3.07 -18.19
C VAL A 16 -21.25 3.11 -18.61
N PRO A 17 -20.89 3.56 -19.83
CA PRO A 17 -19.50 3.61 -20.26
C PRO A 17 -18.73 4.70 -19.51
N VAL A 18 -17.61 4.32 -18.90
CA VAL A 18 -16.79 5.17 -18.03
C VAL A 18 -15.29 4.98 -18.28
N SER A 19 -14.52 5.96 -17.84
CA SER A 19 -13.08 5.89 -17.70
C SER A 19 -12.69 6.16 -16.26
N ILE A 20 -11.58 5.58 -15.80
CA ILE A 20 -11.07 5.83 -14.45
C ILE A 20 -9.66 6.43 -14.51
N ALA A 21 -9.35 7.27 -13.53
CA ALA A 21 -8.03 7.84 -13.30
C ALA A 21 -7.70 7.77 -11.79
N PRO A 22 -6.43 7.60 -11.39
CA PRO A 22 -6.05 7.67 -9.97
C PRO A 22 -6.54 8.97 -9.33
N ALA A 23 -7.09 8.89 -8.12
CA ALA A 23 -7.51 10.07 -7.36
C ALA A 23 -6.40 10.68 -6.48
N VAL A 24 -5.32 9.93 -6.29
CA VAL A 24 -4.11 10.35 -5.57
C VAL A 24 -2.91 10.36 -6.51
N GLU A 25 -2.02 11.33 -6.29
CA GLU A 25 -0.71 11.44 -6.95
C GLU A 25 0.37 11.39 -5.86
N GLU A 26 1.37 10.53 -6.03
CA GLU A 26 2.46 10.35 -5.07
C GLU A 26 3.56 11.39 -5.35
N HIS A 27 3.85 12.28 -4.40
CA HIS A 27 4.79 13.40 -4.57
C HIS A 27 6.26 13.03 -4.34
N ASN A 28 6.58 11.73 -4.30
CA ASN A 28 7.89 11.19 -3.95
C ASN A 28 9.00 11.69 -4.89
N VAL A 29 10.06 12.28 -4.33
CA VAL A 29 11.26 12.68 -5.07
C VAL A 29 11.99 11.42 -5.58
N SER A 30 12.04 11.25 -6.90
CA SER A 30 12.68 10.09 -7.54
C SER A 30 14.22 10.11 -7.41
N LEU A 31 14.70 9.58 -6.29
CA LEU A 31 16.13 9.28 -6.11
C LEU A 31 16.53 8.13 -7.04
N HIS A 32 17.77 8.19 -7.53
CA HIS A 32 18.31 7.23 -8.47
C HIS A 32 19.59 6.62 -7.90
N GLN A 33 19.77 5.32 -8.10
CA GLN A 33 20.98 4.63 -7.65
C GLN A 33 22.20 5.16 -8.41
N VAL A 34 23.22 5.56 -7.65
CA VAL A 34 24.53 5.98 -8.14
C VAL A 34 25.61 5.16 -7.45
N HIS A 35 26.70 4.90 -8.15
CA HIS A 35 27.88 4.26 -7.59
C HIS A 35 28.58 5.28 -6.67
N ALA A 36 28.52 5.04 -5.36
CA ALA A 36 28.91 6.03 -4.35
C ALA A 36 30.33 6.64 -4.50
N PRO A 37 31.36 5.93 -4.99
CA PRO A 37 32.70 6.50 -5.19
C PRO A 37 32.85 7.49 -6.36
N ASP A 38 32.04 7.38 -7.42
CA ASP A 38 32.21 8.17 -8.66
C ASP A 38 30.94 8.92 -9.15
N GLY A 39 29.80 8.71 -8.50
CA GLY A 39 28.52 9.31 -8.88
C GLY A 39 27.88 8.73 -10.15
N GLY A 40 28.46 7.68 -10.73
CA GLY A 40 27.97 7.05 -11.96
C GLY A 40 26.58 6.42 -11.78
N ARG A 41 25.63 6.73 -12.67
CA ARG A 41 24.26 6.19 -12.60
C ARG A 41 24.26 4.66 -12.78
N VAL A 42 23.79 3.95 -11.76
CA VAL A 42 23.59 2.50 -11.79
C VAL A 42 22.32 2.16 -12.59
N ARG A 43 22.35 1.05 -13.33
CA ARG A 43 21.18 0.47 -14.00
C ARG A 43 21.02 -0.98 -13.60
N MET A 44 19.80 -1.36 -13.20
CA MET A 44 19.46 -2.76 -12.96
C MET A 44 19.26 -3.49 -14.30
N LYS A 45 19.85 -4.67 -14.42
CA LYS A 45 19.68 -5.59 -15.55
C LYS A 45 18.91 -6.83 -15.09
N ARG A 46 18.14 -7.42 -15.98
CA ARG A 46 17.48 -8.72 -15.75
C ARG A 46 18.38 -9.81 -16.32
N TRP A 47 18.74 -10.79 -15.51
CA TRP A 47 19.64 -11.89 -15.88
C TRP A 47 18.88 -13.21 -15.80
N CYS A 48 19.09 -14.10 -16.77
CA CYS A 48 18.61 -15.48 -16.71
C CYS A 48 19.75 -16.38 -16.24
N GLU A 49 19.53 -17.10 -15.14
CA GLU A 49 20.53 -17.98 -14.54
C GLU A 49 20.81 -19.24 -15.38
N LEU A 50 19.80 -19.72 -16.12
CA LEU A 50 19.92 -20.92 -16.98
C LEU A 50 20.70 -20.65 -18.28
N GLU A 51 20.59 -19.45 -18.83
CA GLU A 51 21.22 -19.05 -20.11
C GLU A 51 22.45 -18.15 -19.92
N ASP A 52 22.77 -17.79 -18.67
CA ASP A 52 23.81 -16.84 -18.24
C ASP A 52 23.89 -15.58 -19.12
N ARG A 53 22.73 -14.93 -19.32
CA ARG A 53 22.62 -13.72 -20.16
C ARG A 53 21.63 -12.69 -19.63
N GLU A 54 21.78 -11.46 -20.11
CA GLU A 54 20.78 -10.40 -19.95
C GLU A 54 19.55 -10.68 -20.81
N VAL A 55 18.35 -10.55 -20.22
CA VAL A 55 17.07 -10.84 -20.86
C VAL A 55 16.20 -9.57 -20.91
N PRO A 56 15.70 -9.17 -22.10
CA PRO A 56 14.80 -8.01 -22.22
C PRO A 56 13.41 -8.33 -21.68
N TYR A 57 12.69 -7.31 -21.21
CA TYR A 57 11.39 -7.47 -20.54
C TYR A 57 10.36 -8.32 -21.32
N ARG A 58 10.36 -8.22 -22.66
CA ARG A 58 9.48 -9.00 -23.56
C ARG A 58 9.67 -10.52 -23.52
N GLU A 59 10.80 -11.00 -23.00
CA GLU A 59 11.17 -12.42 -22.88
C GLU A 59 10.89 -12.95 -21.46
N ILE A 60 10.25 -12.15 -20.59
CA ILE A 60 9.93 -12.52 -19.20
C ILE A 60 8.44 -12.82 -19.08
N ALA A 61 8.14 -14.11 -18.87
CA ALA A 61 6.84 -14.60 -18.45
C ALA A 61 6.75 -14.72 -16.91
N ARG A 62 5.59 -15.11 -16.36
CA ARG A 62 5.44 -15.40 -14.92
C ARG A 62 5.65 -16.89 -14.67
N GLY A 63 6.45 -17.24 -13.67
CA GLY A 63 6.53 -18.62 -13.16
C GLY A 63 5.52 -18.86 -12.05
N PHE A 64 4.98 -20.08 -11.98
CA PHE A 64 4.30 -20.61 -10.81
C PHE A 64 4.92 -21.96 -10.46
N ASP A 65 5.52 -22.07 -9.27
CA ASP A 65 6.13 -23.29 -8.79
C ASP A 65 5.06 -24.18 -8.15
N ALA A 66 4.83 -25.36 -8.73
CA ALA A 66 3.98 -26.39 -8.14
C ALA A 66 4.74 -27.18 -7.05
N ASP A 67 4.00 -27.80 -6.13
CA ASP A 67 4.57 -28.58 -5.02
C ASP A 67 5.49 -29.74 -5.49
N ASP A 68 5.31 -30.22 -6.72
CA ASP A 68 6.08 -31.29 -7.36
C ASP A 68 7.41 -30.82 -8.01
N GLU A 69 8.03 -29.73 -7.52
CA GLU A 69 9.26 -29.11 -8.07
C GLU A 69 9.16 -28.67 -9.56
N HIS A 70 7.96 -28.55 -10.11
CA HIS A 70 7.71 -28.17 -11.50
C HIS A 70 7.25 -26.72 -11.62
N THR A 71 8.09 -25.86 -12.20
CA THR A 71 7.72 -24.48 -12.56
C THR A 71 6.86 -24.46 -13.83
N VAL A 72 5.61 -24.04 -13.71
CA VAL A 72 4.72 -23.74 -14.84
C VAL A 72 4.96 -22.31 -15.31
N VAL A 73 5.25 -22.14 -16.61
CA VAL A 73 5.38 -20.82 -17.23
C VAL A 73 4.00 -20.34 -17.70
N LEU A 74 3.57 -19.19 -17.18
CA LEU A 74 2.32 -18.53 -17.50
C LEU A 74 2.62 -17.30 -18.38
N THR A 75 2.14 -17.33 -19.62
CA THR A 75 2.28 -16.21 -20.57
C THR A 75 1.23 -15.12 -20.32
N ASP A 76 1.45 -13.91 -20.86
CA ASP A 76 0.44 -12.85 -20.80
C ASP A 76 -0.84 -13.23 -21.58
N GLU A 77 -0.71 -14.09 -22.61
CA GLU A 77 -1.82 -14.70 -23.34
C GLU A 77 -2.67 -15.63 -22.44
N ASP A 78 -2.04 -16.53 -21.67
CA ASP A 78 -2.73 -17.43 -20.74
C ASP A 78 -3.51 -16.65 -19.69
N LEU A 79 -2.86 -15.64 -19.10
CA LEU A 79 -3.47 -14.74 -18.11
C LEU A 79 -4.61 -13.91 -18.72
N SER A 80 -4.48 -13.51 -19.99
CA SER A 80 -5.53 -12.79 -20.74
C SER A 80 -6.70 -13.69 -21.14
N ALA A 81 -6.48 -15.00 -21.28
CA ALA A 81 -7.50 -15.98 -21.63
C ALA A 81 -8.43 -16.32 -20.45
N LEU A 82 -7.96 -16.22 -19.19
CA LEU A 82 -8.70 -16.55 -17.97
C LEU A 82 -10.18 -16.05 -18.00
N PRO A 83 -11.18 -16.89 -17.68
CA PRO A 83 -12.60 -16.56 -17.86
C PRO A 83 -13.15 -15.67 -16.72
N VAL A 84 -12.56 -14.49 -16.54
CA VAL A 84 -13.01 -13.50 -15.54
C VAL A 84 -14.19 -12.68 -16.11
N PRO A 85 -15.37 -12.67 -15.46
CA PRO A 85 -16.55 -11.98 -15.99
C PRO A 85 -16.42 -10.44 -15.97
N THR A 86 -15.58 -9.89 -15.08
CA THR A 86 -15.38 -8.43 -14.92
C THR A 86 -14.34 -7.82 -15.89
N LYS A 87 -14.02 -8.50 -16.99
CA LYS A 87 -13.09 -7.98 -18.03
C LYS A 87 -13.61 -6.66 -18.61
N LYS A 88 -12.99 -5.55 -18.19
CA LYS A 88 -13.34 -4.15 -18.55
C LYS A 88 -14.73 -3.70 -18.07
N THR A 89 -15.25 -4.35 -17.04
CA THR A 89 -16.55 -4.01 -16.44
C THR A 89 -16.38 -3.82 -14.93
N ILE A 90 -17.02 -2.78 -14.39
CA ILE A 90 -17.28 -2.62 -12.96
C ILE A 90 -18.65 -3.24 -12.73
N ASP A 91 -18.70 -4.46 -12.21
CA ASP A 91 -19.94 -5.17 -11.97
C ASP A 91 -20.46 -4.84 -10.57
N VAL A 92 -21.69 -4.32 -10.47
CA VAL A 92 -22.31 -3.90 -9.21
C VAL A 92 -23.05 -5.08 -8.59
N LEU A 93 -22.60 -5.53 -7.42
CA LEU A 93 -23.14 -6.67 -6.71
C LEU A 93 -24.31 -6.28 -5.78
N ALA A 94 -24.16 -5.17 -5.05
CA ALA A 94 -25.12 -4.72 -4.06
C ALA A 94 -24.96 -3.22 -3.76
N PHE A 95 -25.98 -2.62 -3.14
CA PHE A 95 -25.91 -1.29 -2.51
C PHE A 95 -26.04 -1.44 -1.00
N VAL A 96 -25.15 -0.78 -0.24
CA VAL A 96 -25.05 -0.87 1.22
C VAL A 96 -24.85 0.52 1.84
N ASP A 97 -25.04 0.65 3.14
CA ASP A 97 -24.66 1.86 3.88
C ASP A 97 -23.13 1.89 4.05
N GLU A 98 -22.47 3.02 3.79
CA GLU A 98 -21.01 3.16 3.88
C GLU A 98 -20.47 2.77 5.28
N ARG A 99 -21.26 2.99 6.34
CA ARG A 99 -20.90 2.68 7.73
C ARG A 99 -20.88 1.18 8.05
N GLN A 100 -21.36 0.32 7.14
CA GLN A 100 -21.23 -1.14 7.26
C GLN A 100 -19.86 -1.64 6.78
N ILE A 101 -19.07 -0.79 6.12
CA ILE A 101 -17.78 -1.15 5.56
C ILE A 101 -16.68 -0.64 6.51
N ASP A 102 -15.98 -1.58 7.15
CA ASP A 102 -14.84 -1.23 8.00
C ASP A 102 -13.73 -0.56 7.14
N PRO A 103 -13.20 0.61 7.56
CA PRO A 103 -12.11 1.28 6.83
C PRO A 103 -10.88 0.42 6.55
N VAL A 104 -10.65 -0.67 7.31
CA VAL A 104 -9.56 -1.64 7.06
C VAL A 104 -9.62 -2.26 5.66
N TYR A 105 -10.81 -2.33 5.05
CA TYR A 105 -10.96 -2.88 3.70
C TYR A 105 -10.56 -1.90 2.60
N PHE A 106 -10.47 -0.59 2.85
CA PHE A 106 -10.24 0.40 1.78
C PHE A 106 -8.77 0.48 1.35
N ALA A 107 -8.54 0.37 0.04
CA ALA A 107 -7.25 0.50 -0.62
C ALA A 107 -7.20 1.78 -1.49
N LYS A 108 -6.64 1.72 -2.72
CA LYS A 108 -6.38 2.93 -3.54
C LYS A 108 -7.66 3.53 -4.17
N PRO A 109 -7.85 4.87 -4.13
CA PRO A 109 -8.98 5.56 -4.76
C PRO A 109 -8.76 5.94 -6.23
N TYR A 110 -9.83 5.88 -7.03
CA TYR A 110 -9.87 6.29 -8.43
C TYR A 110 -11.09 7.19 -8.70
N TYR A 111 -10.91 8.30 -9.40
CA TYR A 111 -12.02 9.07 -9.95
C TYR A 111 -12.61 8.36 -11.17
N VAL A 112 -13.94 8.28 -11.24
CA VAL A 112 -14.69 7.68 -12.35
C VAL A 112 -15.34 8.80 -13.15
N ALA A 113 -14.96 8.96 -14.42
CA ALA A 113 -15.51 9.96 -15.33
C ALA A 113 -16.33 9.29 -16.45
N PRO A 114 -17.51 9.84 -16.84
CA PRO A 114 -18.30 9.29 -17.92
C PRO A 114 -17.62 9.45 -19.27
N GLU A 115 -17.74 8.43 -20.12
CA GLU A 115 -17.48 8.60 -21.56
C GLU A 115 -18.62 9.40 -22.22
N LYS A 116 -18.37 9.96 -23.41
CA LYS A 116 -19.33 10.86 -24.09
C LYS A 116 -20.75 10.29 -24.24
N ALA A 117 -20.88 8.98 -24.44
CA ALA A 117 -22.17 8.29 -24.57
C ALA A 117 -22.84 7.96 -23.22
N GLY A 118 -22.10 8.02 -22.11
CA GLY A 118 -22.54 7.60 -20.77
C GLY A 118 -22.97 8.73 -19.84
N ALA A 119 -22.87 10.00 -20.26
CA ALA A 119 -23.06 11.15 -19.37
C ALA A 119 -24.43 11.18 -18.65
N LYS A 120 -25.54 10.92 -19.37
CA LYS A 120 -26.89 10.90 -18.77
C LYS A 120 -27.09 9.75 -17.76
N PRO A 121 -26.82 8.47 -18.10
CA PRO A 121 -26.97 7.39 -17.12
C PRO A 121 -25.94 7.44 -15.98
N TYR A 122 -24.74 8.01 -16.21
CA TYR A 122 -23.79 8.31 -15.13
C TYR A 122 -24.35 9.32 -14.12
N ALA A 123 -24.89 10.44 -14.60
CA ALA A 123 -25.48 11.46 -13.73
C ALA A 123 -26.66 10.86 -12.94
N LEU A 124 -27.54 10.11 -13.60
CA LEU A 124 -28.66 9.43 -12.95
C LEU A 124 -28.19 8.45 -11.86
N LEU A 125 -27.16 7.65 -12.10
CA LEU A 125 -26.58 6.74 -11.10
C LEU A 125 -25.99 7.51 -9.92
N ARG A 126 -25.18 8.55 -10.19
CA ARG A 126 -24.57 9.41 -9.17
C ARG A 126 -25.64 10.07 -8.29
N ASP A 127 -26.66 10.65 -8.91
CA ASP A 127 -27.68 11.42 -8.19
C ASP A 127 -28.58 10.47 -7.38
N ALA A 128 -28.96 9.31 -7.92
CA ALA A 128 -29.69 8.28 -7.18
C ALA A 128 -28.90 7.72 -5.97
N MET A 129 -27.58 7.52 -6.11
CA MET A 129 -26.72 7.10 -4.99
C MET A 129 -26.55 8.21 -3.94
N ARG A 130 -26.51 9.48 -4.37
CA ARG A 130 -26.47 10.63 -3.45
C ARG A 130 -27.76 10.73 -2.65
N GLU A 131 -28.91 10.57 -3.29
CA GLU A 131 -30.23 10.65 -2.66
C GLU A 131 -30.52 9.46 -1.73
N SER A 132 -30.05 8.25 -2.07
CA SER A 132 -30.21 7.07 -1.21
C SER A 132 -29.23 7.02 -0.03
N GLY A 133 -28.11 7.75 -0.11
CA GLY A 133 -27.02 7.67 0.87
C GLY A 133 -26.28 6.32 0.86
N GLN A 134 -26.43 5.52 -0.21
CA GLN A 134 -25.83 4.20 -0.33
C GLN A 134 -24.62 4.18 -1.25
N VAL A 135 -23.66 3.31 -0.91
CA VAL A 135 -22.50 3.01 -1.74
C VAL A 135 -22.68 1.65 -2.42
N ALA A 136 -22.14 1.49 -3.63
CA ALA A 136 -22.27 0.25 -4.38
C ALA A 136 -21.04 -0.63 -4.15
N VAL A 137 -21.24 -1.86 -3.69
CA VAL A 137 -20.18 -2.89 -3.65
C VAL A 137 -20.06 -3.48 -5.05
N THR A 138 -18.84 -3.47 -5.58
CA THR A 138 -18.55 -3.81 -6.97
C THR A 138 -17.34 -4.74 -7.09
N LYS A 139 -17.19 -5.37 -8.26
CA LYS A 139 -15.97 -6.04 -8.69
C LYS A 139 -15.44 -5.43 -9.99
N ILE A 140 -14.13 -5.27 -10.07
CA ILE A 140 -13.44 -4.74 -11.26
C ILE A 140 -12.20 -5.59 -11.56
N THR A 141 -11.96 -5.90 -12.84
CA THR A 141 -10.64 -6.37 -13.29
C THR A 141 -9.74 -5.19 -13.67
N LEU A 142 -8.66 -4.99 -12.91
CA LEU A 142 -7.58 -4.07 -13.20
C LEU A 142 -6.33 -4.84 -13.65
N SER A 143 -5.82 -4.49 -14.83
CA SER A 143 -4.71 -5.21 -15.48
C SER A 143 -5.00 -6.72 -15.58
N THR A 144 -4.41 -7.55 -14.71
CA THR A 144 -4.55 -9.02 -14.73
C THR A 144 -5.27 -9.60 -13.49
N ARG A 145 -5.85 -8.78 -12.60
CA ARG A 145 -6.51 -9.29 -11.37
C ARG A 145 -7.90 -8.67 -11.18
N GLU A 146 -8.85 -9.50 -10.77
CA GLU A 146 -10.11 -9.02 -10.19
C GLU A 146 -9.85 -8.49 -8.78
N SER A 147 -10.54 -7.43 -8.39
CA SER A 147 -10.51 -6.89 -7.04
C SER A 147 -11.90 -6.39 -6.65
N PRO A 148 -12.31 -6.54 -5.37
CA PRO A 148 -13.47 -5.85 -4.85
C PRO A 148 -13.20 -4.34 -4.84
N ALA A 149 -14.26 -3.56 -4.97
CA ALA A 149 -14.20 -2.11 -4.91
C ALA A 149 -15.54 -1.53 -4.47
N VAL A 150 -15.53 -0.39 -3.81
CA VAL A 150 -16.73 0.40 -3.50
C VAL A 150 -16.80 1.59 -4.45
N LEU A 151 -17.94 1.71 -5.12
CA LEU A 151 -18.31 2.91 -5.85
C LEU A 151 -19.12 3.81 -4.89
N ARG A 152 -18.64 5.03 -4.67
CA ARG A 152 -19.30 6.03 -3.81
C ARG A 152 -19.38 7.39 -4.52
N VAL A 153 -20.31 8.24 -4.08
CA VAL A 153 -20.38 9.63 -4.54
C VAL A 153 -19.43 10.48 -3.67
N HIS A 154 -18.63 11.33 -4.30
CA HIS A 154 -17.78 12.31 -3.61
C HIS A 154 -17.84 13.61 -4.40
N ASP A 155 -18.22 14.70 -3.74
CA ASP A 155 -18.63 15.95 -4.38
C ASP A 155 -19.58 15.67 -5.55
N ASP A 156 -19.28 16.11 -6.77
CA ASP A 156 -20.08 15.89 -7.98
C ASP A 156 -19.61 14.72 -8.87
N VAL A 157 -18.72 13.86 -8.36
CA VAL A 157 -18.17 12.72 -9.11
C VAL A 157 -18.38 11.39 -8.39
N LEU A 158 -18.31 10.30 -9.15
CA LEU A 158 -18.17 8.95 -8.61
C LEU A 158 -16.70 8.64 -8.34
N VAL A 159 -16.42 8.07 -7.17
CA VAL A 159 -15.12 7.55 -6.77
C VAL A 159 -15.22 6.03 -6.61
N LEU A 160 -14.33 5.32 -7.28
CA LEU A 160 -14.12 3.89 -7.12
C LEU A 160 -12.95 3.68 -6.15
N GLN A 161 -13.26 3.30 -4.93
CA GLN A 161 -12.29 2.89 -3.92
C GLN A 161 -12.01 1.39 -4.12
N LEU A 162 -10.78 1.00 -4.45
CA LEU A 162 -10.43 -0.43 -4.40
C LEU A 162 -10.52 -0.95 -2.97
N MET A 163 -10.75 -2.25 -2.81
CA MET A 163 -10.76 -2.93 -1.53
C MET A 163 -9.79 -4.10 -1.49
N VAL A 164 -9.35 -4.43 -0.28
CA VAL A 164 -8.67 -5.68 0.08
C VAL A 164 -9.72 -6.80 0.15
N TRP A 165 -9.36 -8.04 -0.19
CA TRP A 165 -10.29 -9.16 -0.07
C TRP A 165 -10.54 -9.51 1.41
N PRO A 166 -11.76 -9.98 1.80
CA PRO A 166 -12.06 -10.29 3.21
C PRO A 166 -11.14 -11.33 3.85
N ASP A 167 -10.63 -12.29 3.07
CA ASP A 167 -9.67 -13.32 3.46
C ASP A 167 -8.21 -12.83 3.53
N GLU A 168 -7.88 -11.69 2.91
CA GLU A 168 -6.58 -11.03 3.03
C GLU A 168 -6.46 -10.19 4.32
N VAL A 169 -7.58 -9.87 4.98
CA VAL A 169 -7.60 -9.11 6.23
C VAL A 169 -7.30 -10.03 7.43
N ARG A 170 -6.21 -9.72 8.14
CA ARG A 170 -5.76 -10.48 9.31
C ARG A 170 -6.62 -10.20 10.54
N THR A 171 -6.84 -11.20 11.38
CA THR A 171 -7.57 -11.03 12.64
C THR A 171 -6.79 -10.16 13.64
N ALA A 172 -7.51 -9.39 14.44
CA ALA A 172 -6.94 -8.56 15.53
C ALA A 172 -6.82 -9.32 16.87
N GLU A 173 -7.01 -10.65 16.85
CA GLU A 173 -6.97 -11.50 18.04
C GLU A 173 -5.59 -11.45 18.71
N GLY A 174 -5.58 -11.22 20.03
CA GLY A 174 -4.34 -11.10 20.82
C GLY A 174 -3.53 -9.82 20.61
N ILE A 175 -3.97 -8.88 19.76
CA ILE A 175 -3.29 -7.58 19.57
C ILE A 175 -3.59 -6.61 20.72
N ALA A 176 -4.84 -6.57 21.19
CA ALA A 176 -5.25 -5.73 22.31
C ALA A 176 -4.90 -6.37 23.68
N PRO A 177 -4.51 -5.57 24.69
CA PRO A 177 -4.36 -6.08 26.05
C PRO A 177 -5.71 -6.57 26.58
N GLN A 178 -5.76 -7.82 27.06
CA GLN A 178 -7.01 -8.48 27.48
C GLN A 178 -7.63 -7.83 28.71
N GLU A 179 -6.79 -7.41 29.67
CA GLU A 179 -7.22 -6.66 30.85
C GLU A 179 -6.26 -5.50 31.12
N ALA A 180 -6.78 -4.28 31.06
CA ALA A 180 -6.09 -3.08 31.53
C ALA A 180 -6.97 -2.43 32.61
N GLY A 181 -6.47 -2.34 33.85
CA GLY A 181 -7.18 -1.79 35.00
C GLY A 181 -7.29 -0.26 34.96
N VAL A 182 -8.00 0.29 33.97
CA VAL A 182 -8.17 1.74 33.78
C VAL A 182 -9.06 2.34 34.87
N ARG A 183 -8.58 3.36 35.57
CA ARG A 183 -9.37 4.03 36.61
C ARG A 183 -10.25 5.14 36.03
N PRO A 184 -11.45 5.39 36.57
CA PRO A 184 -12.34 6.45 36.07
C PRO A 184 -11.71 7.85 36.06
N GLN A 185 -10.83 8.14 37.02
CA GLN A 185 -10.10 9.42 37.11
C GLN A 185 -9.07 9.59 35.98
N GLU A 186 -8.38 8.50 35.63
CA GLU A 186 -7.39 8.46 34.54
C GLU A 186 -8.10 8.60 33.18
N LEU A 187 -9.25 7.91 33.02
CA LEU A 187 -10.11 8.03 31.85
C LEU A 187 -10.64 9.46 31.65
N ALA A 188 -11.13 10.11 32.71
CA ALA A 188 -11.62 11.48 32.64
C ALA A 188 -10.50 12.48 32.28
N MET A 189 -9.30 12.29 32.82
CA MET A 189 -8.12 13.11 32.46
C MET A 189 -7.72 12.91 30.99
N ALA A 190 -7.70 11.66 30.51
CA ALA A 190 -7.41 11.34 29.11
C ALA A 190 -8.46 11.95 28.16
N GLN A 191 -9.75 11.90 28.52
CA GLN A 191 -10.83 12.55 27.76
C GLN A 191 -10.66 14.07 27.68
N SER A 192 -10.26 14.73 28.76
CA SER A 192 -9.96 16.18 28.76
C SER A 192 -8.76 16.53 27.87
N LEU A 193 -7.71 15.70 27.87
CA LEU A 193 -6.57 15.87 26.97
C LEU A 193 -6.97 15.68 25.51
N ILE A 194 -7.78 14.66 25.20
CA ILE A 194 -8.32 14.43 23.85
C ILE A 194 -9.14 15.63 23.38
N GLN A 195 -10.04 16.16 24.21
CA GLN A 195 -10.83 17.35 23.89
C GLN A 195 -9.95 18.58 23.63
N THR A 196 -8.89 18.76 24.43
CA THR A 196 -7.94 19.88 24.27
C THR A 196 -7.11 19.78 22.98
N LEU A 197 -6.85 18.56 22.50
CA LEU A 197 -6.11 18.28 21.26
C LEU A 197 -7.01 18.03 20.04
N SER A 198 -8.33 18.10 20.20
CA SER A 198 -9.30 17.90 19.11
C SER A 198 -9.38 19.16 18.24
N THR A 199 -9.30 18.99 16.92
CA THR A 199 -9.39 20.05 15.92
C THR A 199 -10.07 19.54 14.66
N ASP A 200 -10.64 20.44 13.87
CA ASP A 200 -11.26 20.07 12.59
C ASP A 200 -10.21 19.61 11.57
N PHE A 201 -10.45 18.44 10.95
CA PHE A 201 -9.51 17.84 10.01
C PHE A 201 -9.19 18.74 8.79
N PRO A 202 -10.12 19.49 8.17
CA PRO A 202 -9.78 20.40 7.07
C PRO A 202 -8.75 21.48 7.44
N GLU A 203 -8.79 21.98 8.68
CA GLU A 203 -7.83 22.97 9.18
C GLU A 203 -6.45 22.35 9.43
N LEU A 204 -6.42 21.14 9.99
CA LEU A 204 -5.20 20.36 10.20
C LEU A 204 -4.57 19.93 8.87
N ALA A 205 -5.38 19.47 7.91
CA ALA A 205 -4.92 18.99 6.61
C ALA A 205 -4.18 20.06 5.80
N GLY A 206 -4.59 21.33 5.92
CA GLY A 206 -3.86 22.47 5.32
C GLY A 206 -2.52 22.79 5.99
N GLN A 207 -2.26 22.25 7.18
CA GLN A 207 -1.02 22.43 7.95
C GLN A 207 -0.07 21.23 7.83
N LEU A 208 -0.58 20.04 7.50
CA LEU A 208 0.24 18.83 7.29
C LEU A 208 1.24 19.05 6.15
N ARG A 209 2.49 18.65 6.38
CA ARG A 209 3.59 18.70 5.42
C ARG A 209 4.38 17.40 5.49
N ASP A 210 4.96 17.03 4.36
CA ASP A 210 5.97 15.97 4.31
C ASP A 210 7.32 16.58 4.72
N ASP A 211 7.59 16.60 6.02
CA ASP A 211 8.82 17.15 6.59
C ASP A 211 10.07 16.39 6.09
N TYR A 212 9.93 15.11 5.71
CA TYR A 212 11.01 14.34 5.08
C TYR A 212 11.30 14.85 3.66
N GLN A 213 10.27 15.15 2.86
CA GLN A 213 10.45 15.73 1.54
C GLN A 213 11.10 17.13 1.60
N VAL A 214 10.73 17.96 2.58
CA VAL A 214 11.37 19.26 2.83
C VAL A 214 12.83 19.07 3.22
N ALA A 215 13.12 18.26 4.24
CA ALA A 215 14.49 18.00 4.69
C ALA A 215 15.37 17.36 3.59
N LEU A 216 14.80 16.53 2.72
CA LEU A 216 15.49 15.97 1.55
C LEU A 216 15.81 17.03 0.49
N HIS A 217 14.91 17.98 0.25
CA HIS A 217 15.16 19.10 -0.66
C HIS A 217 16.31 19.96 -0.12
N ASP A 218 16.23 20.39 1.13
CA ASP A 218 17.23 21.26 1.78
C ASP A 218 18.61 20.58 1.86
N LEU A 219 18.64 19.26 2.10
CA LEU A 219 19.86 18.44 2.04
C LEU A 219 20.48 18.40 0.63
N VAL A 220 19.66 18.35 -0.42
CA VAL A 220 20.13 18.36 -1.81
C VAL A 220 20.66 19.75 -2.18
N GLU A 221 19.94 20.81 -1.82
CA GLU A 221 20.33 22.21 -2.08
C GLU A 221 21.66 22.55 -1.38
N ALA A 222 21.77 22.29 -0.07
CA ALA A 222 23.03 22.49 0.66
C ALA A 222 24.22 21.72 0.06
N LYS A 223 23.99 20.48 -0.42
CA LYS A 223 25.02 19.68 -1.10
C LYS A 223 25.39 20.21 -2.49
N LEU A 224 24.49 20.87 -3.20
CA LEU A 224 24.78 21.53 -4.47
C LEU A 224 25.58 22.82 -4.27
N GLU A 225 25.28 23.57 -3.21
CA GLU A 225 25.98 24.83 -2.86
C GLU A 225 27.31 24.60 -2.12
N GLY A 226 27.57 23.38 -1.64
CA GLY A 226 28.75 23.07 -0.81
C GLY A 226 28.63 23.55 0.64
N ALA A 227 27.41 23.89 1.07
CA ALA A 227 27.08 24.30 2.43
C ALA A 227 27.06 23.10 3.39
N PRO A 228 27.27 23.31 4.72
CA PRO A 228 27.03 22.27 5.71
C PRO A 228 25.55 21.83 5.67
N VAL A 229 25.32 20.53 5.89
CA VAL A 229 23.98 19.95 5.92
C VAL A 229 23.12 20.67 6.97
N PRO A 230 21.87 21.08 6.64
CA PRO A 230 20.95 21.65 7.60
C PRO A 230 20.72 20.68 8.76
N HIS A 231 21.18 21.05 9.95
CA HIS A 231 20.78 20.38 11.17
C HIS A 231 19.50 21.07 11.67
N GLU A 232 18.44 20.31 11.85
CA GLU A 232 17.24 20.82 12.51
C GLU A 232 17.62 21.30 13.92
N ALA A 233 17.46 22.60 14.17
CA ALA A 233 17.59 23.13 15.52
C ALA A 233 16.50 22.48 16.38
N PRO A 234 16.81 22.00 17.61
CA PRO A 234 15.84 21.27 18.41
C PRO A 234 14.57 22.11 18.57
N ARG A 235 13.45 21.59 18.07
CA ARG A 235 12.11 22.18 18.21
C ARG A 235 11.96 22.61 19.67
N ALA A 236 11.86 23.92 19.90
CA ALA A 236 11.62 24.44 21.25
C ALA A 236 10.40 23.70 21.80
N ALA A 237 10.59 22.97 22.90
CA ALA A 237 9.56 22.08 23.40
C ALA A 237 8.29 22.88 23.65
N ALA A 238 7.15 22.39 23.14
CA ALA A 238 5.83 22.83 23.58
C ALA A 238 5.61 22.31 25.01
N GLY A 239 6.39 22.86 25.95
CA GLY A 239 6.78 22.19 27.18
C GLY A 239 5.95 22.54 28.40
N ASP A 240 5.26 23.67 28.39
CA ASP A 240 4.71 24.22 29.64
C ASP A 240 3.43 23.51 30.11
N ASN A 241 2.64 22.93 29.20
CA ASN A 241 1.35 22.33 29.53
C ASN A 241 1.36 20.79 29.70
N VAL A 242 2.29 20.08 29.06
CA VAL A 242 2.34 18.60 29.10
C VAL A 242 3.10 18.10 30.35
N ILE A 243 4.09 18.86 30.81
CA ILE A 243 4.88 18.52 32.01
C ILE A 243 4.00 18.54 33.27
N ASP A 244 3.03 19.46 33.38
CA ASP A 244 2.13 19.50 34.53
C ASP A 244 1.17 18.31 34.55
N LEU A 245 0.60 17.91 33.41
CA LEU A 245 -0.27 16.72 33.32
C LEU A 245 0.48 15.43 33.70
N MET A 246 1.72 15.24 33.24
CA MET A 246 2.57 14.12 33.65
C MET A 246 2.87 14.16 35.16
N ALA A 247 3.20 15.34 35.69
CA ALA A 247 3.45 15.51 37.12
C ALA A 247 2.19 15.32 37.99
N VAL A 248 1.00 15.64 37.49
CA VAL A 248 -0.30 15.40 38.15
C VAL A 248 -0.67 13.92 38.08
N LEU A 249 -0.45 13.25 36.95
CA LEU A 249 -0.68 11.80 36.79
C LEU A 249 0.23 11.00 37.74
N GLU A 250 1.54 11.31 37.78
CA GLU A 250 2.47 10.70 38.73
C GLU A 250 2.06 10.93 40.19
N ARG A 251 1.57 12.13 40.52
CA ARG A 251 1.08 12.46 41.88
C ARG A 251 -0.15 11.62 42.24
N SER A 252 -1.11 11.45 41.33
CA SER A 252 -2.28 10.57 41.54
C SER A 252 -1.90 9.09 41.70
N VAL A 253 -0.97 8.59 40.88
CA VAL A 253 -0.48 7.20 40.98
C VAL A 253 0.31 6.97 42.28
N LYS A 254 1.15 7.93 42.71
CA LYS A 254 1.87 7.87 44.00
C LYS A 254 0.93 7.99 45.20
N ALA A 255 -0.06 8.88 45.16
CA ALA A 255 -1.06 9.02 46.22
C ALA A 255 -1.85 7.72 46.42
N ALA A 256 -2.24 7.05 45.34
CA ALA A 256 -2.90 5.75 45.38
C ALA A 256 -2.00 4.58 45.85
N ARG A 257 -0.67 4.76 45.91
CA ARG A 257 0.29 3.80 46.48
C ARG A 257 0.72 4.14 47.91
N GLY A 258 0.53 5.38 48.37
CA GLY A 258 0.96 5.87 49.69
C GLY A 258 -0.10 5.86 50.80
N GLY A 259 -1.35 5.48 50.49
CA GLY A 259 -2.52 5.65 51.36
C GLY A 259 -2.71 4.65 52.51
N ARG A 260 -1.71 4.41 53.37
CA ARG A 260 -1.95 3.90 54.76
C ARG A 260 -0.76 4.11 55.72
N PRO A 261 -0.80 5.17 56.55
CA PRO A 261 -0.70 5.01 58.01
C PRO A 261 -1.61 6.02 58.77
N ALA A 262 -1.89 5.96 60.08
CA ALA A 262 -1.83 4.95 61.15
C ALA A 262 -2.57 5.50 62.41
N GLY A 263 -2.84 4.66 63.42
CA GLY A 263 -3.42 5.03 64.74
C GLY A 263 -4.54 4.05 65.16
N ALA A 264 -4.33 3.15 66.14
CA ALA A 264 -4.27 3.37 67.60
C ALA A 264 -5.69 3.63 68.19
N ASP A 265 -6.22 2.89 69.17
CA ASP A 265 -5.65 1.82 70.02
C ASP A 265 -6.56 0.53 69.98
N GLU A 266 -6.62 -0.47 70.88
CA GLU A 266 -6.15 -0.65 72.28
C GLU A 266 -5.81 -2.13 72.60
N SER A 267 -5.48 -2.41 73.87
CA SER A 267 -5.02 -3.68 74.47
C SER A 267 -5.99 -4.88 74.40
N ALA A 268 -5.47 -6.09 74.10
CA ALA A 268 -5.58 -7.31 74.95
C ALA A 268 -5.10 -8.61 74.25
N GLU A 269 -4.15 -9.32 74.88
CA GLU A 269 -3.98 -10.79 74.78
C GLU A 269 -4.84 -11.45 75.90
N PRO A 270 -5.10 -12.78 75.94
CA PRO A 270 -4.66 -13.85 75.04
C PRO A 270 -5.73 -14.94 74.73
N ALA A 271 -5.24 -16.09 74.26
CA ALA A 271 -5.77 -17.45 74.47
C ALA A 271 -6.61 -18.11 73.36
N ALA A 272 -6.59 -19.44 73.40
CA ALA A 272 -6.94 -20.36 72.32
C ALA A 272 -8.13 -21.28 72.67
N ARG A 273 -8.48 -22.16 71.71
CA ARG A 273 -9.57 -23.17 71.71
C ARG A 273 -10.98 -22.62 71.43
N ALA A 274 -11.93 -23.39 70.92
CA ALA A 274 -11.93 -24.60 70.07
C ALA A 274 -13.39 -24.98 69.75
N ALA A 275 -13.65 -25.62 68.59
CA ALA A 275 -14.88 -26.36 68.25
C ALA A 275 -16.18 -25.52 68.17
N ALA A 276 -17.28 -25.92 67.50
CA ALA A 276 -17.58 -27.00 66.55
C ALA A 276 -18.55 -26.42 65.48
N GLY A 277 -18.55 -26.85 64.22
CA GLY A 277 -19.32 -28.02 63.70
C GLY A 277 -20.38 -27.51 62.68
N GLY A 278 -20.92 -28.27 61.73
CA GLY A 278 -20.61 -29.63 61.23
C GLY A 278 -20.39 -29.62 59.69
N GLU A 279 -19.84 -30.68 59.09
CA GLU A 279 -20.60 -31.78 58.43
C GLU A 279 -21.23 -31.36 57.08
N GLY A 280 -21.02 -32.02 55.93
CA GLY A 280 -20.17 -33.18 55.57
C GLY A 280 -19.70 -33.07 54.10
N GLU A 281 -18.58 -33.70 53.71
CA GLU A 281 -18.56 -35.00 52.98
C GLU A 281 -18.90 -34.84 51.48
N GLY A 282 -18.12 -35.28 50.48
CA GLY A 282 -16.84 -36.01 50.30
C GLY A 282 -16.58 -36.05 48.77
N SER A 283 -15.51 -36.59 48.17
CA SER A 283 -14.36 -37.39 48.61
C SER A 283 -13.27 -37.34 47.50
N GLN A 284 -11.99 -37.53 47.85
CA GLN A 284 -10.84 -38.08 47.07
C GLN A 284 -10.66 -37.63 45.58
N GLY A 285 -9.47 -37.26 45.09
CA GLY A 285 -8.07 -37.66 45.32
C GLY A 285 -7.38 -37.53 43.94
N GLU A 286 -6.07 -37.43 43.73
CA GLU A 286 -4.85 -37.66 44.52
C GLU A 286 -3.74 -36.79 43.85
N SER A 287 -2.92 -36.01 44.57
CA SER A 287 -1.50 -36.30 44.90
C SER A 287 -0.72 -37.08 43.81
N GLY A 288 0.50 -36.77 43.36
CA GLY A 288 1.57 -35.77 43.61
C GLY A 288 2.71 -36.10 42.61
N GLY A 289 3.94 -35.55 42.56
CA GLY A 289 4.65 -34.50 43.28
C GLY A 289 6.17 -34.58 42.92
N ALA A 290 6.86 -33.44 42.85
CA ALA A 290 8.34 -33.26 42.88
C ALA A 290 9.30 -33.90 41.82
N ALA A 291 9.88 -32.99 41.02
CA ALA A 291 11.26 -32.82 40.50
C ALA A 291 12.48 -33.50 41.23
N PRO A 292 13.76 -33.27 40.82
CA PRO A 292 14.39 -33.12 39.48
C PRO A 292 15.65 -34.01 39.29
N GLY A 293 16.32 -34.00 38.11
CA GLY A 293 17.65 -34.62 37.95
C GLY A 293 18.34 -34.36 36.60
N ALA A 294 19.67 -34.23 36.60
CA ALA A 294 20.49 -33.89 35.42
C ALA A 294 21.47 -35.00 35.04
N ALA A 295 21.82 -35.16 33.74
CA ALA A 295 23.20 -35.29 33.22
C ALA A 295 23.32 -35.79 31.75
N LYS A 296 24.20 -35.11 30.99
CA LYS A 296 25.18 -35.64 29.99
C LYS A 296 24.81 -36.83 29.07
N LYS A 297 24.86 -36.60 27.75
CA LYS A 297 26.05 -36.92 26.89
C LYS A 297 25.86 -36.53 25.40
N ALA A 298 26.96 -36.16 24.75
CA ALA A 298 27.10 -36.16 23.29
C ALA A 298 27.58 -37.55 22.79
N PRO A 299 27.66 -37.74 21.46
CA PRO A 299 29.01 -37.95 20.90
C PRO A 299 29.30 -37.11 19.64
N ALA A 300 30.57 -37.13 19.22
CA ALA A 300 31.09 -36.40 18.06
C ALA A 300 32.04 -37.27 17.21
N ASN A 301 32.07 -37.03 15.89
CA ASN A 301 33.25 -37.09 14.99
C ASN A 301 32.78 -36.71 13.56
N LYS A 302 33.43 -35.92 12.68
CA LYS A 302 34.82 -35.41 12.49
C LYS A 302 35.67 -36.21 11.47
N GLY A 303 36.15 -35.49 10.44
CA GLY A 303 37.07 -35.94 9.37
C GLY A 303 36.66 -35.32 8.01
N ALA A 304 37.31 -34.37 7.34
CA ALA A 304 38.67 -33.77 7.31
C ALA A 304 39.72 -34.44 6.39
N ALA A 305 39.94 -33.87 5.18
CA ALA A 305 41.19 -33.86 4.36
C ALA A 305 40.92 -33.20 2.96
N LYS A 306 41.62 -32.13 2.55
CA LYS A 306 42.76 -32.05 1.57
C LYS A 306 42.45 -32.56 0.13
N LYS A 307 42.95 -31.99 -0.98
CA LYS A 307 44.09 -31.05 -1.23
C LYS A 307 44.05 -30.45 -2.67
N THR A 308 44.61 -29.24 -2.87
CA THR A 308 45.39 -28.70 -4.04
C THR A 308 45.30 -29.38 -5.43
N ALA A 309 45.23 -28.67 -6.57
CA ALA A 309 46.32 -27.85 -7.14
C ALA A 309 45.94 -27.12 -8.46
N ALA A 310 46.77 -26.19 -8.92
CA ALA A 310 46.55 -25.33 -10.10
C ALA A 310 47.26 -25.81 -11.39
N ARG A 311 46.87 -25.26 -12.57
CA ARG A 311 47.70 -25.10 -13.80
C ARG A 311 46.99 -24.19 -14.83
N THR A 312 47.44 -22.96 -15.06
CA THR A 312 48.27 -22.47 -16.20
C THR A 312 47.66 -22.54 -17.61
N ALA A 313 47.41 -21.36 -18.21
CA ALA A 313 47.42 -21.14 -19.67
C ALA A 313 48.87 -21.14 -20.23
N PRO A 314 49.12 -21.16 -21.57
CA PRO A 314 49.13 -19.90 -22.33
C PRO A 314 48.90 -19.95 -23.88
N ALA A 315 48.64 -18.77 -24.49
CA ALA A 315 49.07 -18.34 -25.86
C ALA A 315 48.45 -19.05 -27.11
N LYS A 316 48.38 -18.48 -28.34
CA LYS A 316 48.68 -17.14 -28.92
C LYS A 316 48.10 -17.01 -30.36
N LYS A 317 47.85 -15.77 -30.84
CA LYS A 317 47.88 -15.29 -32.26
C LYS A 317 46.83 -15.87 -33.26
N SER A 318 46.56 -15.31 -34.46
CA SER A 318 46.56 -13.92 -35.03
C SER A 318 46.13 -13.99 -36.52
N ALA A 319 45.64 -12.87 -37.08
CA ALA A 319 45.44 -12.57 -38.53
C ALA A 319 44.36 -13.39 -39.29
N ALA A 320 43.47 -12.89 -40.16
CA ALA A 320 43.33 -11.68 -41.03
C ALA A 320 43.60 -11.91 -42.53
N LYS A 321 42.52 -11.99 -43.34
CA LYS A 321 42.38 -11.63 -44.78
C LYS A 321 40.86 -11.62 -45.11
N LYS A 322 40.21 -10.62 -45.73
CA LYS A 322 40.32 -10.07 -47.12
C LYS A 322 40.20 -11.20 -48.17
N THR A 323 39.35 -11.20 -49.20
CA THR A 323 38.60 -10.19 -50.03
C THR A 323 37.40 -10.91 -50.70
N SER A 324 36.30 -10.31 -51.18
CA SER A 324 36.08 -9.36 -52.32
C SER A 324 34.66 -8.75 -52.21
N THR A 325 34.28 -7.53 -52.63
CA THR A 325 34.52 -6.70 -53.84
C THR A 325 33.78 -7.14 -55.11
N THR A 326 32.62 -6.51 -55.37
CA THR A 326 32.06 -5.96 -56.65
C THR A 326 30.79 -5.18 -56.23
N GLN A 327 30.66 -3.85 -56.18
CA GLN A 327 30.89 -2.73 -57.12
C GLN A 327 29.71 -2.47 -58.11
N THR A 328 29.02 -1.32 -57.94
CA THR A 328 28.18 -0.57 -58.92
C THR A 328 26.98 -1.27 -59.60
N GLY A 329 25.89 -0.59 -60.01
CA GLY A 329 25.49 0.81 -59.82
C GLY A 329 24.30 1.23 -60.72
N ALA A 330 23.47 2.16 -60.20
CA ALA A 330 22.74 3.24 -60.90
C ALA A 330 21.63 2.98 -61.97
N ALA A 331 20.53 3.74 -61.81
CA ALA A 331 19.54 4.22 -62.80
C ALA A 331 18.69 3.19 -63.59
N GLY A 332 17.41 3.47 -63.92
CA GLY A 332 16.58 4.63 -63.56
C GLY A 332 15.20 4.63 -64.26
N THR A 333 14.45 5.72 -64.03
CA THR A 333 13.36 6.27 -64.88
C THR A 333 12.17 5.38 -65.31
N ASN A 334 10.94 5.80 -64.95
CA ASN A 334 10.13 6.55 -65.92
C ASN A 334 9.03 7.41 -65.29
N ALA A 335 8.66 8.51 -65.95
CA ALA A 335 7.66 9.47 -65.50
C ALA A 335 6.94 10.16 -66.67
N VAL A 336 5.61 10.29 -66.61
CA VAL A 336 4.76 11.16 -67.47
C VAL A 336 3.53 11.55 -66.61
N GLN A 337 3.46 12.73 -65.99
CA GLN A 337 2.99 14.03 -66.52
C GLN A 337 1.56 14.07 -67.12
N LYS A 338 0.62 14.76 -66.44
CA LYS A 338 0.08 16.06 -66.92
C LYS A 338 -0.84 16.76 -65.90
N ALA A 339 -0.91 18.08 -66.02
CA ALA A 339 -1.78 19.01 -65.28
C ALA A 339 -2.37 20.05 -66.29
N PRO A 340 -2.95 21.20 -65.89
CA PRO A 340 -4.21 21.41 -65.17
C PRO A 340 -5.17 22.43 -65.87
N ALA A 341 -6.42 22.61 -65.42
CA ALA A 341 -7.26 23.76 -65.85
C ALA A 341 -8.41 24.21 -64.90
N LYS A 342 -8.32 25.48 -64.47
CA LYS A 342 -9.37 26.53 -64.30
C LYS A 342 -10.77 26.24 -63.67
N LYS A 343 -10.95 26.79 -62.45
CA LYS A 343 -11.72 28.01 -62.13
C LYS A 343 -13.15 28.19 -62.72
N ALA A 344 -14.18 28.09 -61.87
CA ALA A 344 -15.42 28.87 -61.98
C ALA A 344 -16.03 29.12 -60.59
N ALA A 345 -16.26 30.38 -60.22
CA ALA A 345 -17.03 30.78 -59.05
C ALA A 345 -18.15 31.71 -59.52
N ALA A 346 -19.41 31.36 -59.23
CA ALA A 346 -20.57 32.15 -59.60
C ALA A 346 -21.15 32.87 -58.36
N LYS A 347 -21.32 34.19 -58.47
CA LYS A 347 -22.02 35.00 -57.46
C LYS A 347 -23.53 34.80 -57.62
N GLY A 348 -24.24 34.50 -56.54
CA GLY A 348 -25.68 34.71 -56.39
C GLY A 348 -25.92 35.63 -55.20
N ALA A 349 -26.53 36.79 -55.42
CA ALA A 349 -26.78 37.78 -54.37
C ALA A 349 -28.27 37.87 -54.06
N ALA A 350 -28.63 37.90 -52.77
CA ALA A 350 -29.94 38.32 -52.29
C ALA A 350 -29.80 39.11 -50.98
N ARG A 351 -30.40 40.30 -50.93
CA ARG A 351 -30.41 41.23 -49.77
C ARG A 351 -31.76 41.17 -49.04
N ARG A 352 -31.73 41.28 -47.70
CA ARG A 352 -32.64 42.02 -46.78
C ARG A 352 -32.35 41.49 -45.36
N ARG A 353 -31.84 42.25 -44.38
CA ARG A 353 -32.12 43.60 -43.81
C ARG A 353 -33.40 43.62 -42.95
N VAL A 354 -33.34 44.41 -41.86
CA VAL A 354 -34.26 44.51 -40.70
C VAL A 354 -33.91 43.46 -39.62
N SER A 355 -33.59 43.82 -38.37
CA SER A 355 -33.48 45.17 -37.76
C SER A 355 -32.28 45.31 -36.84
#